data_AF-A0A1J5D2K8-F1
#
_entry.id   AF-A0A1J5D2K8-F1
#
_cell.length_a   1.000
_cell.length_b   1.000
_cell.length_c   1.000
_cell.angle_alpha   90.00
_cell.angle_beta   90.00
_cell.angle_gamma   90.00
#
_symmetry.space_group_name_H-M   'P 1'
#
loop_
_entity.id
_entity.type
_entity.pdbx_description
1 polymer ?
#
loop_
_entity_poly.entity_id
_entity_poly.type
_entity_poly.pdbx_seq_one_letter_code
_entity_poly.pdbx_strand_id
1 'polypeptide(L)'
;MEVVKQLLCRLSKWEYTWLCLLVLATLAMHFSIVTQPTDPIFDEQHYVPDARSILQGHGTLRPEHPSLGKLFITLGIFLFGDNPLGWRFFSILFGTICIILFYLICRRLAMSKRASFLATFLLALDNLSFVQASVAMLDVYSLAFMLGCFYLYLDGHYVFSGVSAGLSTLAKLSGALALPAIVLHTALKQVQGKRDRPWQCVALNLFQGFGPISFLLLMPLFDLIVFRHAVNPINRVMTMLSLSSSLTFANTTHPAASRPWDWILHPQIMFYWYDPHYIGAISFSIWALIIPVVCYMLFRALRGNSASIFGLSWFVGTYLVWIPVSIITDRI
;
A
#
# COMPACT_ATOMS: atom_id res chain seq x y z
N MET A 1 -24.95 2.63 -37.27
CA MET A 1 -24.87 1.35 -36.53
C MET A 1 -23.56 0.60 -36.76
N GLU A 2 -23.05 0.50 -38.00
CA GLU A 2 -21.83 -0.29 -38.29
C GLU A 2 -20.54 0.28 -37.67
N VAL A 3 -20.37 1.61 -37.69
CA VAL A 3 -19.24 2.30 -37.04
C VAL A 3 -19.21 2.03 -35.53
N VAL A 4 -20.39 2.02 -34.88
CA VAL A 4 -20.52 1.73 -33.45
C VAL A 4 -20.15 0.27 -33.16
N LYS A 5 -20.60 -0.68 -33.99
CA LYS A 5 -20.22 -2.10 -33.85
C LYS A 5 -18.71 -2.32 -34.02
N GLN A 6 -18.10 -1.68 -35.01
CA GLN A 6 -16.65 -1.79 -35.23
C GLN A 6 -15.85 -1.17 -34.08
N LEU A 7 -16.29 -0.03 -33.56
CA LEU A 7 -15.66 0.64 -32.43
C LEU A 7 -15.80 -0.19 -31.14
N LEU A 8 -16.98 -0.77 -30.87
CA LEU A 8 -17.20 -1.71 -29.76
C LEU A 8 -16.35 -2.97 -29.90
N CYS A 9 -16.20 -3.51 -31.10
CA CYS A 9 -15.34 -4.68 -31.35
C CYS A 9 -13.85 -4.36 -31.12
N ARG A 10 -13.41 -3.16 -31.54
CA ARG A 10 -12.04 -2.68 -31.32
C ARG A 10 -11.76 -2.41 -29.85
N LEU A 11 -12.70 -1.78 -29.14
CA LEU A 11 -12.62 -1.57 -27.69
C LEU A 11 -12.60 -2.91 -26.96
N SER A 12 -13.48 -3.85 -27.28
CA SER A 12 -13.49 -5.18 -26.65
C SER A 12 -12.15 -5.94 -26.80
N LYS A 13 -11.44 -5.73 -27.91
CA LYS A 13 -10.13 -6.33 -28.18
C LYS A 13 -8.94 -5.58 -27.55
N TRP A 14 -9.14 -4.36 -27.05
CA TRP A 14 -8.08 -3.61 -26.40
C TRP A 14 -7.76 -4.20 -25.02
N GLU A 15 -6.46 -4.35 -24.75
CA GLU A 15 -5.94 -5.09 -23.60
C GLU A 15 -6.39 -4.53 -22.25
N TYR A 16 -6.60 -3.22 -22.18
CA TYR A 16 -6.93 -2.51 -20.96
C TYR A 16 -8.41 -2.22 -20.79
N THR A 17 -9.27 -2.60 -21.74
CA THR A 17 -10.71 -2.27 -21.68
C THR A 17 -11.36 -2.80 -20.41
N TRP A 18 -11.11 -4.06 -20.06
CA TRP A 18 -11.65 -4.65 -18.84
C TRP A 18 -11.06 -4.02 -17.57
N LEU A 19 -9.78 -3.62 -17.60
CA LEU A 19 -9.17 -2.88 -16.50
C LEU A 19 -9.82 -1.50 -16.34
N CYS A 20 -10.05 -0.77 -17.44
CA CYS A 20 -10.72 0.52 -17.41
C CYS A 20 -12.15 0.40 -16.88
N LEU A 21 -12.91 -0.63 -17.30
CA LEU A 21 -14.24 -0.89 -16.77
C LEU A 21 -14.21 -1.20 -15.27
N LEU A 22 -13.26 -2.01 -14.81
CA LEU A 22 -13.08 -2.31 -13.39
C LEU A 22 -12.77 -1.04 -12.60
N VAL A 23 -11.84 -0.22 -13.07
CA VAL A 23 -11.47 1.06 -12.45
C VAL A 23 -12.68 2.00 -12.37
N LEU A 24 -13.43 2.15 -13.47
CA LEU A 24 -14.62 3.00 -13.49
C LEU A 24 -15.71 2.49 -12.54
N ALA A 25 -15.93 1.17 -12.49
CA ALA A 25 -16.89 0.56 -11.57
C ALA A 25 -16.46 0.77 -10.10
N THR A 26 -15.18 0.55 -9.78
CA THR A 26 -14.65 0.76 -8.42
C THR A 26 -14.74 2.22 -8.00
N LEU A 27 -14.37 3.17 -8.87
CA LEU A 27 -14.54 4.60 -8.61
C LEU A 27 -16.01 4.96 -8.36
N ALA A 28 -16.92 4.46 -9.19
CA ALA A 28 -18.36 4.71 -9.03
C ALA A 28 -18.87 4.18 -7.67
N MET A 29 -18.44 2.98 -7.26
CA MET A 29 -18.79 2.43 -5.96
C MET A 29 -18.24 3.29 -4.81
N HIS A 30 -16.98 3.69 -4.85
CA HIS A 30 -16.40 4.55 -3.81
C HIS A 30 -17.10 5.90 -3.72
N PHE A 31 -17.32 6.58 -4.85
CA PHE A 31 -17.99 7.88 -4.85
C PHE A 31 -19.48 7.79 -4.48
N SER A 32 -20.13 6.64 -4.68
CA SER A 32 -21.51 6.44 -4.19
C SER A 32 -21.63 6.36 -2.67
N ILE A 33 -20.55 6.01 -1.96
CA ILE A 33 -20.54 5.86 -0.49
C ILE A 33 -19.68 6.89 0.22
N VAL A 34 -18.93 7.75 -0.50
CA VAL A 34 -17.91 8.65 0.09
C VAL A 34 -18.45 9.56 1.18
N THR A 35 -19.72 9.96 1.09
CA THR A 35 -20.38 10.85 2.06
C THR A 35 -20.89 10.12 3.31
N GLN A 36 -20.78 8.79 3.36
CA GLN A 36 -21.28 7.96 4.45
C GLN A 36 -20.14 7.15 5.09
N PRO A 37 -20.00 7.16 6.42
CA PRO A 37 -20.67 8.06 7.37
C PRO A 37 -20.15 9.49 7.26
N THR A 38 -20.94 10.44 7.80
CA THR A 38 -20.59 11.87 7.85
C THR A 38 -19.52 12.19 8.88
N ASP A 39 -19.42 11.37 9.92
CA ASP A 39 -18.43 11.50 10.98
C ASP A 39 -17.12 10.78 10.64
N PRO A 40 -15.97 11.24 11.16
CA PRO A 40 -14.72 10.51 11.03
C PRO A 40 -14.79 9.16 11.75
N ILE A 41 -14.39 8.10 11.04
CA ILE A 41 -14.41 6.72 11.56
C ILE A 41 -13.01 6.13 11.69
N PHE A 42 -12.85 5.17 12.61
CA PHE A 42 -11.55 4.54 12.85
C PHE A 42 -10.43 5.60 13.01
N ASP A 43 -9.28 5.44 12.35
CA ASP A 43 -8.18 6.40 12.43
C ASP A 43 -8.46 7.75 11.73
N GLU A 44 -9.57 7.93 10.99
CA GLU A 44 -9.98 9.27 10.52
C GLU A 44 -10.19 10.22 11.70
N GLN A 45 -10.60 9.70 12.87
CA GLN A 45 -10.72 10.46 14.12
C GLN A 45 -9.38 11.03 14.60
N HIS A 46 -8.26 10.55 14.09
CA HIS A 46 -6.93 11.06 14.36
C HIS A 46 -6.39 11.87 13.19
N TYR A 47 -6.50 11.35 11.96
CA TYR A 47 -5.90 11.98 10.79
C TYR A 47 -6.65 13.22 10.31
N VAL A 48 -7.98 13.28 10.44
CA VAL A 48 -8.76 14.46 10.05
C VAL A 48 -8.48 15.65 10.99
N PRO A 49 -8.55 15.52 12.33
CA PRO A 49 -8.14 16.61 13.23
C PRO A 49 -6.69 17.06 13.04
N ASP A 50 -5.78 16.13 12.74
CA ASP A 50 -4.39 16.45 12.47
C ASP A 50 -4.22 17.26 11.18
N ALA A 51 -4.92 16.88 10.11
CA ALA A 51 -4.96 17.66 8.87
C ALA A 51 -5.53 19.08 9.07
N ARG A 52 -6.56 19.23 9.92
CA ARG A 52 -7.10 20.55 10.30
C ARG A 52 -6.04 21.41 11.02
N SER A 53 -5.31 20.82 11.96
CA SER A 53 -4.20 21.48 12.67
C SER A 53 -3.10 21.96 11.71
N ILE A 54 -2.75 21.13 10.72
CA ILE A 54 -1.77 21.47 9.68
C ILE A 54 -2.24 22.66 8.83
N LEU A 55 -3.51 22.68 8.42
CA LEU A 55 -4.09 23.79 7.66
C LEU A 55 -4.08 25.11 8.45
N GLN A 56 -4.36 25.04 9.75
CA GLN A 56 -4.31 26.19 10.66
C GLN A 56 -2.89 26.66 10.98
N GLY A 57 -1.85 25.92 10.55
CA GLY A 57 -0.45 26.25 10.80
C GLY A 57 0.05 25.87 12.20
N HIS A 58 -0.70 25.06 12.94
CA HIS A 58 -0.31 24.56 14.27
C HIS A 58 0.61 23.33 14.21
N GLY A 59 0.92 22.83 13.02
CA GLY A 59 1.72 21.62 12.83
C GLY A 59 0.92 20.34 13.05
N THR A 60 1.65 19.24 13.24
CA THR A 60 1.07 17.91 13.49
C THR A 60 0.82 17.71 14.98
N LEU A 61 -0.40 17.31 15.34
CA LEU A 61 -0.80 16.79 16.65
C LEU A 61 -0.23 15.38 16.90
N ARG A 62 0.11 14.67 15.81
CA ARG A 62 0.41 13.24 15.83
C ARG A 62 1.79 12.88 15.24
N PRO A 63 2.90 13.00 15.97
CA PRO A 63 4.24 12.84 15.38
C PRO A 63 4.65 11.39 15.05
N GLU A 64 3.78 10.39 15.24
CA GLU A 64 4.07 8.95 15.04
C GLU A 64 4.29 8.52 13.59
N HIS A 65 3.83 9.34 12.63
CA HIS A 65 3.95 9.05 11.21
C HIS A 65 4.65 10.17 10.44
N PRO A 66 5.37 9.82 9.37
CA PRO A 66 5.83 10.78 8.37
C PRO A 66 4.69 11.60 7.75
N SER A 67 5.04 12.77 7.23
CA SER A 67 4.07 13.82 6.90
C SER A 67 3.29 13.61 5.60
N LEU A 68 3.80 12.82 4.64
CA LEU A 68 3.23 12.80 3.27
C LEU A 68 1.79 12.30 3.24
N GLY A 69 1.46 11.23 3.98
CA GLY A 69 0.11 10.69 3.98
C GLY A 69 -0.93 11.71 4.50
N LYS A 70 -0.56 12.45 5.55
CA LYS A 70 -1.41 13.50 6.13
C LYS A 70 -1.55 14.70 5.22
N LEU A 71 -0.50 15.03 4.47
CA LEU A 71 -0.55 16.10 3.47
C LEU A 71 -1.55 15.81 2.35
N PHE A 72 -1.78 14.54 1.98
CA PHE A 72 -2.87 14.21 1.03
C PHE A 72 -4.25 14.48 1.61
N ILE A 73 -4.49 14.12 2.88
CA ILE A 73 -5.76 14.42 3.56
C ILE A 73 -5.94 15.94 3.72
N THR A 74 -4.88 16.64 4.11
CA THR A 74 -4.81 18.11 4.21
C THR A 74 -5.15 18.76 2.87
N LEU A 75 -4.57 18.27 1.77
CA LEU A 75 -4.84 18.76 0.42
C LEU A 75 -6.29 18.48 0.00
N GLY A 76 -6.83 17.32 0.36
CA GLY A 76 -8.23 16.98 0.11
C GLY A 76 -9.19 17.94 0.81
N ILE A 77 -8.96 18.23 2.09
CA ILE A 77 -9.73 19.23 2.85
C ILE A 77 -9.61 20.62 2.21
N PHE A 78 -8.40 21.01 1.80
CA PHE A 78 -8.16 22.30 1.15
C PHE A 78 -8.94 22.45 -0.17
N LEU A 79 -9.01 21.39 -0.98
CA LEU A 79 -9.62 21.43 -2.31
C LEU A 79 -11.15 21.22 -2.30
N PHE A 80 -11.65 20.34 -1.43
CA PHE A 80 -13.07 19.92 -1.45
C PHE A 80 -13.84 20.28 -0.16
N GLY A 81 -13.19 20.96 0.78
CA GLY A 81 -13.75 21.37 2.06
C GLY A 81 -13.57 20.32 3.16
N ASP A 82 -13.77 20.75 4.41
CA ASP A 82 -13.68 19.90 5.60
C ASP A 82 -14.97 19.07 5.77
N ASN A 83 -15.10 18.04 4.92
CA ASN A 83 -16.22 17.13 4.86
C ASN A 83 -15.73 15.74 4.37
N PRO A 84 -16.57 14.69 4.42
CA PRO A 84 -16.15 13.34 4.03
C PRO A 84 -15.53 13.22 2.63
N LEU A 85 -16.00 14.01 1.65
CA LEU A 85 -15.40 14.02 0.31
C LEU A 85 -13.96 14.54 0.38
N GLY A 86 -13.72 15.66 1.07
CA GLY A 86 -12.36 16.20 1.26
C GLY A 86 -11.44 15.27 2.03
N TRP A 87 -11.94 14.54 3.02
CA TRP A 87 -11.12 13.59 3.78
C TRP A 87 -10.70 12.38 2.95
N ARG A 88 -11.61 11.85 2.12
CA ARG A 88 -11.49 10.53 1.48
C ARG A 88 -11.10 10.57 0.01
N PHE A 89 -11.19 11.72 -0.66
CA PHE A 89 -10.95 11.84 -2.10
C PHE A 89 -9.61 11.24 -2.54
N PHE A 90 -8.51 11.62 -1.87
CA PHE A 90 -7.19 11.12 -2.21
C PHE A 90 -7.03 9.63 -1.85
N SER A 91 -7.64 9.13 -0.78
CA SER A 91 -7.65 7.70 -0.48
C SER A 91 -8.26 6.88 -1.62
N ILE A 92 -9.41 7.33 -2.14
CA ILE A 92 -10.11 6.69 -3.27
C ILE A 92 -9.24 6.72 -4.53
N LEU A 93 -8.62 7.87 -4.81
CA LEU A 93 -7.73 8.04 -5.96
C LEU A 93 -6.53 7.08 -5.88
N PHE A 94 -5.84 7.05 -4.74
CA PHE A 94 -4.66 6.20 -4.55
C PHE A 94 -5.02 4.71 -4.49
N GLY A 95 -6.17 4.34 -3.91
CA GLY A 95 -6.69 2.97 -3.98
C GLY A 95 -6.96 2.52 -5.42
N THR A 96 -7.49 3.42 -6.26
CA THR A 96 -7.68 3.16 -7.69
C THR A 96 -6.35 3.02 -8.43
N ILE A 97 -5.35 3.84 -8.08
CA ILE A 97 -3.98 3.71 -8.59
C ILE A 97 -3.40 2.34 -8.22
N CYS A 98 -3.65 1.82 -7.00
CA CYS A 98 -3.22 0.48 -6.60
C CYS A 98 -3.78 -0.61 -7.54
N ILE A 99 -5.05 -0.53 -7.93
CA ILE A 99 -5.68 -1.47 -8.85
C ILE A 99 -4.96 -1.48 -10.21
N ILE A 100 -4.67 -0.30 -10.75
CA ILE A 100 -3.95 -0.15 -12.02
C ILE A 100 -2.53 -0.71 -11.91
N LEU A 101 -1.78 -0.28 -10.89
CA LEU A 101 -0.39 -0.71 -10.70
C LEU A 101 -0.29 -2.22 -10.47
N PHE A 102 -1.22 -2.81 -9.72
CA PHE A 102 -1.24 -4.25 -9.48
C PHE A 102 -1.44 -5.03 -10.79
N TYR A 103 -2.38 -4.61 -11.65
CA TYR A 103 -2.54 -5.21 -12.98
C TYR A 103 -1.23 -5.12 -13.78
N LEU A 104 -0.61 -3.94 -13.81
CA LEU A 104 0.64 -3.72 -14.55
C LEU A 104 1.78 -4.58 -14.02
N ILE A 105 1.91 -4.75 -12.69
CA ILE A 105 2.87 -5.67 -12.05
C ILE A 105 2.62 -7.10 -12.53
N CYS A 106 1.37 -7.58 -12.48
CA CYS A 106 1.04 -8.93 -12.97
C CYS A 106 1.47 -9.12 -14.44
N ARG A 107 1.32 -8.09 -15.28
CA ARG A 107 1.76 -8.14 -16.69
C ARG A 107 3.27 -8.12 -16.85
N ARG A 108 3.99 -7.35 -16.03
CA ARG A 108 5.46 -7.38 -15.99
C ARG A 108 6.01 -8.72 -15.52
N LEU A 109 5.26 -9.45 -14.68
CA LEU A 109 5.57 -10.81 -14.27
C LEU A 109 5.16 -11.89 -15.30
N ALA A 110 4.82 -11.47 -16.54
CA ALA A 110 4.43 -12.34 -17.65
C ALA A 110 3.20 -13.22 -17.39
N MET A 111 2.28 -12.78 -16.51
CA MET A 111 0.99 -13.44 -16.36
C MET A 111 0.10 -13.21 -17.59
N SER A 112 -0.78 -14.16 -17.87
CA SER A 112 -1.74 -14.04 -18.96
C SER A 112 -2.75 -12.90 -18.70
N LYS A 113 -3.29 -12.29 -19.76
CA LYS A 113 -4.33 -11.24 -19.68
C LYS A 113 -5.45 -11.58 -18.71
N ARG A 114 -5.96 -12.81 -18.81
CA ARG A 114 -7.05 -13.33 -17.97
C ARG A 114 -6.62 -13.47 -16.52
N ALA A 115 -5.43 -14.03 -16.25
CA ALA A 115 -4.93 -14.20 -14.89
C ALA A 115 -4.67 -12.85 -14.21
N SER A 116 -4.09 -11.90 -14.92
CA SER A 116 -3.84 -10.54 -14.38
C SER A 116 -5.13 -9.79 -14.10
N PHE A 117 -6.11 -9.88 -15.00
CA PHE A 117 -7.43 -9.29 -14.76
C PHE A 117 -8.11 -9.94 -13.54
N LEU A 118 -8.13 -11.27 -13.46
CA LEU A 118 -8.74 -11.97 -12.32
C LEU A 118 -8.06 -11.61 -10.99
N ALA A 119 -6.73 -11.59 -10.95
CA ALA A 119 -6.01 -11.20 -9.74
C ALA A 119 -6.34 -9.74 -9.34
N THR A 120 -6.41 -8.83 -10.31
CA THR A 120 -6.73 -7.42 -10.07
C THR A 120 -8.19 -7.24 -9.63
N PHE A 121 -9.10 -8.01 -10.21
CA PHE A 121 -10.52 -8.03 -9.84
C PHE A 121 -10.70 -8.50 -8.39
N LEU A 122 -9.96 -9.56 -7.98
CA LEU A 122 -9.96 -10.03 -6.60
C LEU A 122 -9.42 -8.97 -5.64
N LEU A 123 -8.38 -8.23 -6.00
CA LEU A 123 -7.87 -7.12 -5.19
C LEU A 123 -8.89 -5.97 -5.10
N ALA A 124 -9.49 -5.58 -6.22
CA ALA A 124 -10.41 -4.45 -6.29
C ALA A 124 -11.71 -4.68 -5.50
N LEU A 125 -12.14 -5.94 -5.37
CA LEU A 125 -13.36 -6.34 -4.65
C LEU A 125 -13.06 -7.06 -3.33
N ASP A 126 -11.80 -7.14 -2.91
CA ASP A 126 -11.46 -7.58 -1.56
C ASP A 126 -11.98 -6.54 -0.55
N ASN A 127 -12.69 -6.99 0.47
CA ASN A 127 -13.38 -6.10 1.40
C ASN A 127 -12.39 -5.18 2.15
N LEU A 128 -11.30 -5.73 2.71
CA LEU A 128 -10.31 -4.94 3.42
C LEU A 128 -9.66 -3.89 2.51
N SER A 129 -9.26 -4.29 1.30
CA SER A 129 -8.65 -3.40 0.31
C SER A 129 -9.61 -2.26 -0.11
N PHE A 130 -10.88 -2.59 -0.33
CA PHE A 130 -11.93 -1.62 -0.69
C PHE A 130 -12.22 -0.64 0.45
N VAL A 131 -12.36 -1.13 1.69
CA VAL A 131 -12.64 -0.28 2.85
C VAL A 131 -11.46 0.65 3.13
N GLN A 132 -10.22 0.15 3.10
CA GLN A 132 -9.01 0.96 3.28
C GLN A 132 -8.88 2.08 2.24
N ALA A 133 -9.33 1.86 1.00
CA ALA A 133 -9.38 2.89 -0.03
C ALA A 133 -10.54 3.88 0.14
N SER A 134 -11.59 3.50 0.88
CA SER A 134 -12.80 4.31 1.08
C SER A 134 -12.72 5.29 2.24
N VAL A 135 -11.78 5.11 3.17
CA VAL A 135 -11.59 5.95 4.36
C VAL A 135 -10.25 6.69 4.31
N ALA A 136 -10.11 7.78 5.06
CA ALA A 136 -8.91 8.63 5.10
C ALA A 136 -7.72 7.98 5.84
N MET A 137 -7.27 6.81 5.38
CA MET A 137 -6.18 6.02 5.95
C MET A 137 -4.85 6.32 5.26
N LEU A 138 -3.74 6.29 6.01
CA LEU A 138 -2.41 6.51 5.45
C LEU A 138 -1.89 5.32 4.63
N ASP A 139 -2.39 4.12 4.95
CA ASP A 139 -1.96 2.84 4.38
C ASP A 139 -2.13 2.77 2.86
N VAL A 140 -3.22 3.32 2.32
CA VAL A 140 -3.49 3.29 0.88
C VAL A 140 -2.47 4.11 0.09
N TYR A 141 -2.00 5.23 0.64
CA TYR A 141 -0.95 6.05 0.02
C TYR A 141 0.38 5.29 0.02
N SER A 142 0.74 4.69 1.15
CA SER A 142 1.95 3.89 1.28
C SER A 142 1.93 2.68 0.34
N LEU A 143 0.81 1.97 0.24
CA LEU A 143 0.62 0.84 -0.67
C LEU A 143 0.76 1.26 -2.13
N ALA A 144 0.13 2.36 -2.57
CA ALA A 144 0.21 2.82 -3.95
C ALA A 144 1.67 3.12 -4.36
N PHE A 145 2.42 3.83 -3.52
CA PHE A 145 3.84 4.08 -3.78
C PHE A 145 4.69 2.81 -3.68
N MET A 146 4.33 1.84 -2.85
CA MET A 146 4.99 0.53 -2.78
C MET A 146 4.77 -0.27 -4.07
N LEU A 147 3.55 -0.28 -4.59
CA LEU A 147 3.23 -0.89 -5.88
C LEU A 147 3.93 -0.16 -7.02
N GLY A 148 4.01 1.17 -6.97
CA GLY A 148 4.78 1.98 -7.92
C GLY A 148 6.25 1.59 -7.90
N CYS A 149 6.82 1.43 -6.70
CA CYS A 149 8.18 0.93 -6.49
C CYS A 149 8.38 -0.44 -7.14
N PHE A 150 7.49 -1.39 -6.90
CA PHE A 150 7.55 -2.74 -7.48
C PHE A 150 7.40 -2.74 -9.00
N TYR A 151 6.47 -1.96 -9.54
CA TYR A 151 6.29 -1.82 -10.98
C TYR A 151 7.56 -1.27 -11.65
N LEU A 152 8.11 -0.16 -11.13
CA LEU A 152 9.31 0.48 -11.64
C LEU A 152 10.53 -0.43 -11.51
N TYR A 153 10.65 -1.17 -10.41
CA TYR A 153 11.69 -2.17 -10.19
C TYR A 153 11.63 -3.29 -11.25
N LEU A 154 10.44 -3.83 -11.51
CA LEU A 154 10.24 -4.89 -12.51
C LEU A 154 10.42 -4.39 -13.95
N ASP A 155 10.21 -3.09 -14.18
CA ASP A 155 10.45 -2.43 -15.47
C ASP A 155 11.91 -2.00 -15.68
N GLY A 156 12.77 -2.09 -14.64
CA GLY A 156 14.18 -1.73 -14.72
C GLY A 156 14.50 -0.27 -14.40
N HIS A 157 13.53 0.51 -13.92
CA HIS A 157 13.68 1.91 -13.51
C HIS A 157 14.06 2.01 -12.02
N TYR A 158 15.26 1.53 -11.66
CA TYR A 158 15.66 1.33 -10.25
C TYR A 158 15.76 2.63 -9.41
N VAL A 159 16.18 3.74 -10.02
CA VAL A 159 16.24 5.04 -9.33
C VAL A 159 14.84 5.51 -8.94
N PHE A 160 13.91 5.52 -9.89
CA PHE A 160 12.52 5.89 -9.63
C PHE A 160 11.82 4.90 -8.70
N SER A 161 12.18 3.61 -8.78
CA SER A 161 11.72 2.61 -7.82
C SER A 161 12.17 2.97 -6.39
N GLY A 162 13.44 3.38 -6.21
CA GLY A 162 13.96 3.86 -4.92
C GLY A 162 13.22 5.10 -4.43
N VAL A 163 13.00 6.09 -5.29
CA VAL A 163 12.20 7.29 -4.95
C VAL A 163 10.78 6.91 -4.52
N SER A 164 10.14 6.00 -5.25
CA SER A 164 8.79 5.51 -4.90
C SER A 164 8.79 4.75 -3.57
N ALA A 165 9.85 4.00 -3.24
CA ALA A 165 10.00 3.36 -1.93
C ALA A 165 10.17 4.40 -0.80
N GLY A 166 10.93 5.47 -1.05
CA GLY A 166 11.04 6.61 -0.12
C GLY A 166 9.69 7.29 0.11
N LEU A 167 8.93 7.58 -0.96
CA LEU A 167 7.58 8.14 -0.86
C LEU A 167 6.61 7.21 -0.11
N SER A 168 6.69 5.90 -0.36
CA SER A 168 5.90 4.91 0.38
C SER A 168 6.20 4.95 1.88
N THR A 169 7.47 5.09 2.25
CA THR A 169 7.93 5.23 3.65
C THR A 169 7.53 6.58 4.25
N LEU A 170 7.53 7.65 3.45
CA LEU A 170 7.07 8.99 3.85
C LEU A 170 5.55 9.09 4.00
N ALA A 171 4.79 8.17 3.41
CA ALA A 171 3.35 8.05 3.64
C ALA A 171 3.06 7.28 4.94
N LYS A 172 3.77 6.17 5.18
CA LYS A 172 3.72 5.37 6.41
C LYS A 172 5.02 4.58 6.55
N LEU A 173 5.57 4.45 7.76
CA LEU A 173 6.87 3.77 7.97
C LEU A 173 6.90 2.31 7.48
N SER A 174 5.75 1.62 7.46
CA SER A 174 5.61 0.28 6.88
C SER A 174 5.97 0.22 5.40
N GLY A 175 5.96 1.35 4.68
CA GLY A 175 6.45 1.47 3.31
C GLY A 175 7.91 1.03 3.14
N ALA A 176 8.73 1.10 4.19
CA ALA A 176 10.10 0.62 4.19
C ALA A 176 10.19 -0.90 3.90
N LEU A 177 9.11 -1.66 4.13
CA LEU A 177 9.05 -3.10 3.85
C LEU A 177 9.10 -3.44 2.35
N ALA A 178 8.99 -2.45 1.46
CA ALA A 178 9.31 -2.63 0.05
C ALA A 178 10.76 -3.12 -0.17
N LEU A 179 11.69 -2.67 0.70
CA LEU A 179 13.11 -3.00 0.63
C LEU A 179 13.39 -4.49 0.85
N PRO A 180 13.00 -5.12 1.99
CA PRO A 180 13.21 -6.55 2.19
C PRO A 180 12.53 -7.40 1.10
N ALA A 181 11.35 -7.00 0.62
CA ALA A 181 10.68 -7.72 -0.49
C ALA A 181 11.52 -7.75 -1.78
N ILE A 182 12.08 -6.60 -2.19
CA ILE A 182 12.96 -6.52 -3.37
C ILE A 182 14.27 -7.28 -3.15
N VAL A 183 14.90 -7.11 -1.98
CA VAL A 183 16.15 -7.82 -1.63
C VAL A 183 15.95 -9.33 -1.71
N LEU A 184 14.89 -9.85 -1.09
CA LEU A 184 14.50 -11.27 -1.15
C LEU A 184 14.29 -11.73 -2.59
N HIS A 185 13.56 -10.96 -3.40
CA HIS A 185 13.31 -11.33 -4.79
C HIS A 185 14.59 -11.44 -5.62
N THR A 186 15.52 -10.49 -5.47
CA THR A 186 16.82 -10.58 -6.14
C THR A 186 17.69 -11.72 -5.60
N ALA A 187 17.73 -11.95 -4.29
CA ALA A 187 18.50 -13.03 -3.70
C ALA A 187 18.01 -14.40 -4.21
N LEU A 188 16.69 -14.61 -4.26
CA LEU A 188 16.10 -15.85 -4.77
C LEU A 188 16.38 -16.03 -6.27
N LYS A 189 16.33 -14.96 -7.07
CA LYS A 189 16.72 -15.03 -8.49
C LYS A 189 18.20 -15.38 -8.68
N GLN A 190 19.09 -14.87 -7.83
CA GLN A 190 20.51 -15.17 -7.86
C GLN A 190 20.78 -16.65 -7.55
N VAL A 191 20.16 -17.19 -6.50
CA VAL A 191 20.31 -18.60 -6.08
C VAL A 191 19.86 -19.57 -7.17
N GLN A 192 18.85 -19.22 -7.96
CA GLN A 192 18.31 -20.07 -9.02
C GLN A 192 19.17 -20.14 -10.29
N GLY A 193 20.42 -19.65 -10.26
CA GLY A 193 21.31 -19.70 -11.42
C GLY A 193 20.85 -18.84 -12.60
N LYS A 194 19.76 -18.09 -12.46
CA LYS A 194 19.36 -16.99 -13.35
C LYS A 194 20.22 -15.77 -13.03
N ARG A 195 21.54 -15.95 -13.13
CA ARG A 195 22.55 -14.91 -12.97
C ARG A 195 22.46 -13.99 -14.18
N ASP A 196 21.42 -13.17 -14.21
CA ASP A 196 21.24 -12.18 -15.25
C ASP A 196 22.05 -10.94 -14.91
N ARG A 197 23.36 -11.06 -15.11
CA ARG A 197 24.28 -9.97 -15.41
C ARG A 197 24.69 -9.03 -14.23
N PRO A 198 25.96 -8.58 -14.16
CA PRO A 198 26.50 -7.70 -13.10
C PRO A 198 25.70 -6.42 -12.80
N TRP A 199 24.95 -5.93 -13.78
CA TRP A 199 24.14 -4.71 -13.69
C TRP A 199 22.92 -4.89 -12.78
N GLN A 200 22.46 -6.12 -12.52
CA GLN A 200 21.42 -6.37 -11.51
C GLN A 200 21.91 -6.15 -10.08
N CYS A 201 23.19 -6.42 -9.79
CA CYS A 201 23.80 -6.08 -8.51
C CYS A 201 23.96 -4.57 -8.35
N VAL A 202 24.37 -3.88 -9.42
CA VAL A 202 24.43 -2.41 -9.46
C VAL A 202 23.04 -1.79 -9.29
N ALA A 203 22.04 -2.32 -9.99
CA ALA A 203 20.65 -1.92 -9.86
C ALA A 203 20.10 -2.08 -8.44
N LEU A 204 20.46 -3.18 -7.77
CA LEU A 204 20.08 -3.43 -6.38
C LEU A 204 20.75 -2.41 -5.45
N ASN A 205 22.05 -2.15 -5.63
CA ASN A 205 22.77 -1.16 -4.84
C ASN A 205 22.23 0.26 -5.07
N LEU A 206 21.85 0.60 -6.31
CA LEU A 206 21.17 1.86 -6.63
C LEU A 206 19.84 1.94 -5.90
N PHE A 207 18.98 0.92 -5.96
CA PHE A 207 17.70 0.91 -5.24
C PHE A 207 17.89 1.03 -3.72
N GLN A 208 18.80 0.23 -3.14
CA GLN A 208 19.13 0.25 -1.71
C GLN A 208 19.67 1.61 -1.25
N GLY A 209 20.36 2.35 -2.11
CA GLY A 209 20.80 3.72 -1.83
C GLY A 209 19.67 4.74 -1.98
N PHE A 210 18.97 4.74 -3.13
CA PHE A 210 17.99 5.78 -3.46
C PHE A 210 16.72 5.74 -2.60
N GLY A 211 16.34 4.58 -2.05
CA GLY A 211 15.22 4.50 -1.08
C GLY A 211 15.45 5.34 0.18
N PRO A 212 16.44 5.01 1.02
CA PRO A 212 16.79 5.80 2.20
C PRO A 212 17.18 7.24 1.86
N ILE A 213 17.91 7.48 0.77
CA ILE A 213 18.29 8.84 0.35
C ILE A 213 17.05 9.67 0.04
N SER A 214 16.11 9.16 -0.75
CA SER A 214 14.88 9.90 -1.08
C SER A 214 14.02 10.14 0.16
N PHE A 215 13.92 9.17 1.07
CA PHE A 215 13.26 9.37 2.37
C PHE A 215 13.90 10.54 3.14
N LEU A 216 15.22 10.54 3.32
CA LEU A 216 15.95 11.56 4.09
C LEU A 216 15.94 12.94 3.42
N LEU A 217 15.95 13.01 2.08
CA LEU A 217 15.95 14.28 1.35
C LEU A 217 14.56 14.91 1.26
N LEU A 218 13.51 14.10 1.09
CA LEU A 218 12.14 14.61 0.92
C LEU A 218 11.44 14.86 2.26
N MET A 219 11.80 14.15 3.34
CA MET A 219 11.18 14.35 4.65
C MET A 219 11.26 15.80 5.14
N PRO A 220 12.43 16.49 5.13
CA PRO A 220 12.49 17.89 5.56
C PRO A 220 11.62 18.82 4.71
N LEU A 221 11.41 18.52 3.43
CA LEU A 221 10.56 19.32 2.55
C LEU A 221 9.08 19.19 2.95
N PHE A 222 8.60 17.98 3.19
CA PHE A 222 7.24 17.75 3.66
C PHE A 222 7.03 18.26 5.09
N ASP A 223 8.02 18.08 5.96
CA ASP A 223 7.98 18.60 7.33
C ASP A 223 7.98 20.12 7.35
N LEU A 224 8.69 20.81 6.43
CA LEU A 224 8.62 22.26 6.33
C LEU A 224 7.20 22.76 6.02
N ILE A 225 6.45 22.03 5.18
CA ILE A 225 5.05 22.35 4.86
C ILE A 225 4.16 22.17 6.11
N VAL A 226 4.37 21.08 6.85
CA VAL A 226 3.59 20.74 8.05
C VAL A 226 3.89 21.68 9.21
N PHE A 227 5.16 21.82 9.58
CA PHE A 227 5.60 22.51 10.78
C PHE A 227 5.81 24.02 10.59
N ARG A 228 5.90 24.50 9.34
CA ARG A 228 6.23 25.90 8.98
C ARG A 228 7.62 26.36 9.44
N HIS A 229 8.47 25.43 9.88
CA HIS A 229 9.87 25.67 10.21
C HIS A 229 10.69 24.41 9.92
N ALA A 230 12.01 24.58 9.84
CA ALA A 230 12.91 23.45 9.62
C ALA A 230 12.96 22.57 10.87
N VAL A 231 12.74 21.26 10.70
CA VAL A 231 12.85 20.28 11.78
C VAL A 231 14.01 19.34 11.50
N ASN A 232 14.76 18.99 12.55
CA ASN A 232 15.89 18.07 12.41
C ASN A 232 15.39 16.66 12.00
N PRO A 233 15.81 16.15 10.83
CA PRO A 233 15.29 14.89 10.32
C PRO A 233 15.67 13.68 11.17
N ILE A 234 16.85 13.67 11.79
CA ILE A 234 17.29 12.57 12.64
C ILE A 234 16.37 12.48 13.86
N ASN A 235 16.09 13.61 14.51
CA ASN A 235 15.18 13.64 15.65
C ASN A 235 13.77 13.18 15.27
N ARG A 236 13.27 13.56 14.08
CA ARG A 236 11.96 13.11 13.58
C ARG A 236 11.89 11.59 13.44
N VAL A 237 12.90 10.99 12.82
CA VAL A 237 12.99 9.52 12.68
C VAL A 237 13.04 8.86 14.05
N MET A 238 13.87 9.36 14.96
CA MET A 238 13.99 8.81 16.31
C MET A 238 12.67 8.89 17.08
N THR A 239 11.94 10.01 16.98
CA THR A 239 10.61 10.15 17.60
C THR A 239 9.60 9.16 17.04
N MET A 240 9.53 8.99 15.72
CA MET A 240 8.59 8.05 15.10
C MET A 240 8.93 6.60 15.49
N LEU A 241 10.21 6.24 15.49
CA LEU A 241 10.67 4.91 15.90
C LEU A 241 10.42 4.66 17.38
N SER A 242 10.66 5.65 18.26
CA SER A 242 10.42 5.51 19.69
C SER A 242 8.95 5.30 19.99
N LEU A 243 8.06 6.12 19.41
CA LEU A 243 6.60 6.01 19.57
C LEU A 243 6.08 4.68 19.03
N SER A 244 6.57 4.27 17.86
CA SER A 244 6.19 2.97 17.30
C SER A 244 6.67 1.83 18.19
N SER A 245 7.88 1.94 18.77
CA SER A 245 8.48 0.88 19.58
C SER A 245 7.88 0.73 20.97
N SER A 246 7.23 1.78 21.48
CA SER A 246 6.62 1.75 22.81
C SER A 246 5.30 0.99 22.89
N LEU A 247 4.67 0.64 21.77
CA LEU A 247 3.39 -0.08 21.74
C LEU A 247 3.64 -1.60 21.75
N THR A 248 3.23 -2.27 22.84
CA THR A 248 3.31 -3.72 22.99
C THR A 248 1.98 -4.31 23.44
N PHE A 249 1.78 -5.61 23.19
CA PHE A 249 0.61 -6.32 23.70
C PHE A 249 0.53 -6.33 25.23
N ALA A 250 1.68 -6.26 25.91
CA ALA A 250 1.71 -6.17 27.37
C ALA A 250 1.22 -4.83 27.93
N ASN A 251 1.36 -3.72 27.19
CA ASN A 251 1.09 -2.38 27.72
C ASN A 251 -0.08 -1.64 27.05
N THR A 252 -0.60 -2.17 25.96
CA THR A 252 -1.67 -1.55 25.18
C THR A 252 -2.80 -2.54 24.96
N THR A 253 -4.02 -2.14 25.31
CA THR A 253 -5.23 -2.90 25.03
C THR A 253 -6.08 -2.15 24.02
N HIS A 254 -6.41 -2.81 22.92
CA HIS A 254 -7.30 -2.26 21.90
C HIS A 254 -8.19 -3.38 21.33
N PRO A 255 -9.49 -3.13 21.10
CA PRO A 255 -10.40 -4.16 20.58
C PRO A 255 -9.96 -4.78 19.24
N ALA A 256 -9.20 -4.04 18.45
CA ALA A 256 -8.66 -4.48 17.16
C ALA A 256 -7.19 -4.99 17.24
N ALA A 257 -6.60 -5.07 18.43
CA ALA A 257 -5.25 -5.61 18.58
C ALA A 257 -5.24 -7.09 18.16
N SER A 258 -4.32 -7.47 17.26
CA SER A 258 -4.27 -8.82 16.69
C SER A 258 -2.84 -9.19 16.33
N ARG A 259 -2.48 -10.45 16.50
CA ARG A 259 -1.14 -10.92 16.13
C ARG A 259 -1.09 -11.24 14.63
N PRO A 260 0.09 -11.15 13.99
CA PRO A 260 0.20 -11.46 12.56
C PRO A 260 -0.21 -12.88 12.18
N TRP A 261 -0.10 -13.88 13.06
CA TRP A 261 -0.57 -15.23 12.75
C TRP A 261 -2.10 -15.37 12.82
N ASP A 262 -2.80 -14.52 13.58
CA ASP A 262 -4.25 -14.59 13.74
C ASP A 262 -4.97 -14.37 12.40
N TRP A 263 -4.40 -13.52 11.53
CA TRP A 263 -4.89 -13.23 10.18
C TRP A 263 -4.68 -14.36 9.17
N ILE A 264 -3.78 -15.31 9.44
CA ILE A 264 -3.63 -16.54 8.64
C ILE A 264 -4.52 -17.65 9.20
N LEU A 265 -4.53 -17.80 10.53
CA LEU A 265 -5.18 -18.94 11.19
C LEU A 265 -6.70 -18.79 11.27
N HIS A 266 -7.20 -17.56 11.37
CA HIS A 266 -8.62 -17.27 11.55
C HIS A 266 -9.06 -16.07 10.70
N PRO A 267 -10.30 -16.04 10.18
CA PRO A 267 -10.84 -14.84 9.55
C PRO A 267 -10.93 -13.72 10.59
N GLN A 268 -10.18 -12.64 10.39
CA GLN A 268 -10.19 -11.48 11.28
C GLN A 268 -11.17 -10.42 10.77
N ILE A 269 -11.86 -9.78 11.71
CA ILE A 269 -12.85 -8.75 11.46
C ILE A 269 -12.46 -7.52 12.27
N MET A 270 -12.30 -6.40 11.59
CA MET A 270 -12.04 -5.11 12.22
C MET A 270 -13.22 -4.17 11.99
N PHE A 271 -13.82 -3.69 13.08
CA PHE A 271 -14.95 -2.77 13.03
C PHE A 271 -14.42 -1.34 12.95
N TYR A 272 -14.70 -0.66 11.83
CA TYR A 272 -14.36 0.75 11.61
C TYR A 272 -15.53 1.63 12.04
N TRP A 273 -16.75 1.15 11.78
CA TRP A 273 -17.99 1.80 12.15
C TRP A 273 -19.14 0.78 12.21
N TYR A 274 -20.16 1.07 13.03
CA TYR A 274 -21.29 0.17 13.24
C TYR A 274 -22.49 0.50 12.35
N ASP A 275 -22.81 1.78 12.14
CA ASP A 275 -23.97 2.17 11.31
C ASP A 275 -23.73 3.45 10.48
N PRO A 276 -23.60 3.35 9.15
CA PRO A 276 -23.61 2.11 8.35
C PRO A 276 -22.41 1.22 8.69
N HIS A 277 -22.57 -0.09 8.48
CA HIS A 277 -21.52 -1.07 8.79
C HIS A 277 -20.29 -0.85 7.91
N TYR A 278 -19.19 -0.36 8.50
CA TYR A 278 -17.87 -0.35 7.89
C TYR A 278 -17.01 -1.37 8.62
N ILE A 279 -16.77 -2.48 7.93
CA ILE A 279 -16.03 -3.62 8.47
C ILE A 279 -14.89 -3.92 7.50
N GLY A 280 -13.67 -3.93 8.01
CA GLY A 280 -12.49 -4.38 7.30
C GLY A 280 -12.19 -5.84 7.63
N ALA A 281 -12.27 -6.71 6.63
CA ALA A 281 -11.93 -8.12 6.72
C ALA A 281 -11.35 -8.58 5.38
N ILE A 282 -10.38 -9.51 5.41
CA ILE A 282 -9.96 -10.18 4.18
C ILE A 282 -11.17 -11.01 3.71
N SER A 283 -11.57 -10.85 2.45
CA SER A 283 -12.68 -11.62 1.89
C SER A 283 -12.46 -13.11 2.13
N PHE A 284 -13.46 -13.82 2.64
CA PHE A 284 -13.30 -15.22 3.09
C PHE A 284 -12.69 -16.13 2.01
N SER A 285 -13.08 -15.94 0.75
CA SER A 285 -12.54 -16.68 -0.40
C SER A 285 -11.04 -16.44 -0.61
N ILE A 286 -10.56 -15.22 -0.38
CA ILE A 286 -9.13 -14.87 -0.46
C ILE A 286 -8.40 -15.45 0.75
N TRP A 287 -8.94 -15.27 1.95
CA TRP A 287 -8.38 -15.80 3.19
C TRP A 287 -8.16 -17.32 3.12
N ALA A 288 -9.20 -18.07 2.72
CA ALA A 288 -9.14 -19.54 2.63
C ALA A 288 -8.09 -20.03 1.62
N LEU A 289 -7.71 -19.19 0.64
CA LEU A 289 -6.73 -19.51 -0.37
C LEU A 289 -5.30 -19.12 0.01
N ILE A 290 -5.06 -18.38 1.10
CA ILE A 290 -3.71 -17.92 1.50
C ILE A 290 -2.73 -19.09 1.58
N ILE A 291 -3.02 -20.10 2.41
CA ILE A 291 -2.11 -21.24 2.62
C ILE A 291 -1.94 -22.07 1.34
N PRO A 292 -3.01 -22.53 0.66
CA PRO A 292 -2.88 -23.28 -0.59
C PRO A 292 -2.09 -22.53 -1.68
N VAL A 293 -2.32 -21.21 -1.82
CA VAL A 293 -1.65 -20.38 -2.82
C VAL A 293 -0.18 -20.21 -2.48
N VAL A 294 0.18 -19.96 -1.22
CA VAL A 294 1.59 -19.85 -0.80
C VAL A 294 2.33 -21.17 -1.05
N CYS A 295 1.72 -22.31 -0.70
CA CYS A 295 2.29 -23.64 -0.99
C CYS A 295 2.48 -23.87 -2.51
N TYR A 296 1.48 -23.52 -3.31
CA TYR A 296 1.55 -23.63 -4.77
C TYR A 296 2.60 -22.69 -5.37
N MET A 297 2.69 -21.47 -4.86
CA MET A 297 3.71 -20.50 -5.27
C MET A 297 5.10 -20.99 -4.91
N LEU A 298 5.30 -21.58 -3.73
CA LEU A 298 6.57 -22.20 -3.36
C LEU A 298 6.97 -23.29 -4.36
N PHE A 299 6.05 -24.20 -4.67
CA PHE A 299 6.27 -25.25 -5.67
C PHE A 299 6.65 -24.67 -7.05
N ARG A 300 5.96 -23.64 -7.53
CA ARG A 300 6.31 -23.00 -8.81
C ARG A 300 7.59 -22.18 -8.76
N ALA A 301 7.88 -21.56 -7.62
CA ALA A 301 9.10 -20.78 -7.42
C ALA A 301 10.32 -21.70 -7.48
N LEU A 302 10.26 -22.89 -6.88
CA LEU A 302 11.28 -23.94 -7.02
C LEU A 302 11.51 -24.36 -8.48
N ARG A 303 10.49 -24.20 -9.35
CA ARG A 303 10.59 -24.41 -10.81
C ARG A 303 10.98 -23.15 -11.60
N GLY A 304 11.41 -22.09 -10.92
CA GLY A 304 11.92 -20.86 -11.54
C GLY A 304 10.86 -19.90 -12.07
N ASN A 305 9.58 -20.04 -11.67
CA ASN A 305 8.52 -19.14 -12.13
C ASN A 305 8.66 -17.74 -11.51
N SER A 306 8.86 -16.72 -12.35
CA SER A 306 9.11 -15.34 -11.89
C SER A 306 7.98 -14.71 -11.07
N ALA A 307 6.72 -14.93 -11.47
CA ALA A 307 5.57 -14.39 -10.72
C ALA A 307 5.49 -14.98 -9.31
N SER A 308 5.75 -16.29 -9.18
CA SER A 308 5.71 -16.97 -7.89
C SER A 308 6.87 -16.57 -6.99
N ILE A 309 8.08 -16.41 -7.54
CA ILE A 309 9.24 -15.92 -6.76
C ILE A 309 8.93 -14.51 -6.23
N PHE A 310 8.47 -13.60 -7.10
CA PHE A 310 8.14 -12.24 -6.70
C PHE A 310 7.04 -12.20 -5.63
N GLY A 311 5.94 -12.93 -5.83
CA GLY A 311 4.85 -12.94 -4.87
C GLY A 311 5.26 -13.54 -3.51
N LEU A 312 6.13 -14.57 -3.48
CA LEU A 312 6.67 -15.08 -2.21
C LEU A 312 7.58 -14.06 -1.53
N SER A 313 8.45 -13.40 -2.29
CA SER A 313 9.34 -12.38 -1.74
C SER A 313 8.56 -11.20 -1.17
N TRP A 314 7.49 -10.80 -1.83
CA TRP A 314 6.56 -9.80 -1.31
C TRP A 314 5.91 -10.29 -0.02
N PHE A 315 5.24 -11.45 -0.04
CA PHE A 315 4.57 -11.99 1.14
C PHE A 315 5.52 -12.15 2.35
N VAL A 316 6.72 -12.67 2.12
CA VAL A 316 7.74 -12.81 3.18
C VAL A 316 8.21 -11.44 3.67
N GLY A 317 8.56 -10.54 2.74
CA GLY A 317 9.18 -9.26 3.05
C GLY A 317 8.25 -8.23 3.69
N THR A 318 6.95 -8.31 3.45
CA THR A 318 5.98 -7.34 3.99
C THR A 318 5.05 -7.90 5.06
N TYR A 319 4.85 -9.22 5.09
CA TYR A 319 3.92 -9.85 6.03
C TYR A 319 4.61 -10.80 7.00
N LEU A 320 5.26 -11.87 6.52
CA LEU A 320 5.82 -12.90 7.43
C LEU A 320 6.94 -12.36 8.32
N VAL A 321 7.64 -11.30 7.91
CA VAL A 321 8.62 -10.60 8.75
C VAL A 321 8.04 -10.15 10.10
N TRP A 322 6.74 -9.87 10.19
CA TRP A 322 6.08 -9.45 11.41
C TRP A 322 5.90 -10.56 12.44
N ILE A 323 5.88 -11.84 12.03
CA ILE A 323 5.75 -12.96 12.97
C ILE A 323 6.94 -13.00 13.95
N PRO A 324 8.21 -13.12 13.51
CA PRO A 324 9.34 -13.11 14.43
C PRO A 324 9.47 -11.76 15.14
N VAL A 325 9.19 -10.63 14.49
CA VAL A 325 9.22 -9.31 15.15
C VAL A 325 8.24 -9.26 16.32
N SER A 326 6.99 -9.67 16.12
CA SER A 326 5.97 -9.74 17.17
C SER A 326 6.36 -10.69 18.31
N ILE A 327 6.93 -11.87 18.00
CA ILE A 327 7.38 -12.83 19.02
C ILE A 327 8.53 -12.27 19.87
N ILE A 328 9.52 -11.62 19.22
CA ILE A 328 10.73 -11.14 19.90
C ILE A 328 10.48 -9.86 20.69
N THR A 329 9.69 -8.94 20.13
CA THR A 329 9.56 -7.58 20.64
C THR A 329 8.23 -7.32 21.37
N ASP A 330 7.31 -8.28 21.31
CA ASP A 330 5.93 -8.13 21.82
C ASP A 330 5.16 -6.95 21.23
N ARG A 331 5.61 -6.39 20.10
CA ARG A 331 5.02 -5.20 19.50
C ARG A 331 3.65 -5.49 18.89
N ILE A 332 2.75 -4.54 19.09
CA ILE A 332 1.41 -4.47 18.48
C ILE A 332 1.48 -4.01 17.03
#